data_AF-Q4TCJ2-F1
#
_entry.id   AF-Q4TCJ2-F1
#
_cell.length_a   1.000
_cell.length_b   1.000
_cell.length_c   1.000
_cell.angle_alpha   90.00
_cell.angle_beta   90.00
_cell.angle_gamma   90.00
#
_symmetry.space_group_name_H-M   'P 1'
#
loop_
_entity.id
_entity.type
_entity.pdbx_description
1 polymer ?
#
loop_
_entity_poly.entity_id
_entity_poly.type
_entity_poly.pdbx_seq_one_letter_code
_entity_poly.pdbx_strand_id
1 'polypeptide(L)'
;RESSCIHSSWDGRQGPVKDVYSLANNPQYKLEVQCPTGGAAVWVLLTRHITDKVSQDLTLDPRGDKDDFAQNREFITLVVYKTDGKKVYYPADPPPYIDGIRINSPHYLTKIRLTGAGTHTFTLVVSQYEKQNTINYTLRVRTDVCSVQNHSV
;
A
#
# COMPACT_ATOMS: atom_id res chain seq x y z
N ARG A 1 -10.18 -7.92 18.82
CA ARG A 1 -9.58 -7.95 17.46
C ARG A 1 -10.16 -6.80 16.69
N GLU A 2 -9.34 -5.82 16.35
CA GLU A 2 -9.74 -4.62 15.63
C GLU A 2 -9.25 -4.69 14.19
N SER A 3 -10.08 -4.27 13.24
CA SER A 3 -9.68 -4.20 11.84
C SER A 3 -10.36 -3.06 11.11
N SER A 4 -9.56 -2.32 10.34
CA SER A 4 -10.04 -1.27 9.43
C SER A 4 -9.72 -1.67 7.99
N CYS A 5 -10.61 -1.37 7.06
CA CYS A 5 -10.42 -1.61 5.64
C CYS A 5 -10.87 -0.42 4.80
N ILE A 6 -10.06 -0.04 3.83
CA ILE A 6 -10.39 0.97 2.83
C ILE A 6 -10.27 0.32 1.45
N HIS A 7 -11.29 0.52 0.63
CA HIS A 7 -11.26 0.18 -0.79
C HIS A 7 -11.11 1.48 -1.58
N SER A 8 -10.20 1.48 -2.56
CA SER A 8 -9.95 2.68 -3.36
C SER A 8 -9.44 2.33 -4.75
N SER A 9 -9.39 3.35 -5.61
CA SER A 9 -8.89 3.27 -6.98
C SER A 9 -7.92 4.41 -7.22
N TRP A 10 -6.79 4.12 -7.85
CA TRP A 10 -5.77 5.09 -8.22
C TRP A 10 -5.66 5.19 -9.74
N ASP A 11 -6.33 6.19 -10.30
CA ASP A 11 -6.46 6.40 -11.74
C ASP A 11 -5.11 6.50 -12.45
N GLY A 12 -4.94 5.78 -13.57
CA GLY A 12 -3.73 5.69 -14.39
C GLY A 12 -3.18 7.04 -14.87
N ARG A 13 -4.04 8.04 -15.02
CA ARG A 13 -3.71 9.37 -15.55
C ARG A 13 -3.28 10.36 -14.46
N GLN A 14 -3.35 9.97 -13.18
CA GLN A 14 -3.02 10.83 -12.06
C GLN A 14 -1.65 10.47 -11.46
N GLY A 15 -0.81 11.49 -11.29
CA GLY A 15 0.49 11.37 -10.63
C GLY A 15 1.67 11.13 -11.58
N PRO A 16 2.90 11.12 -11.05
CA PRO A 16 4.09 10.93 -11.86
C PRO A 16 4.16 9.49 -12.39
N VAL A 17 4.73 9.31 -13.59
CA VAL A 17 4.98 7.97 -14.16
C VAL A 17 5.90 7.14 -13.26
N LYS A 18 6.81 7.81 -12.54
CA LYS A 18 7.71 7.19 -11.57
C LYS A 18 7.67 7.95 -10.25
N ASP A 19 7.33 7.22 -9.19
CA ASP A 19 7.21 7.76 -7.83
C ASP A 19 8.56 8.16 -7.21
N VAL A 20 9.68 7.82 -7.87
CA VAL A 20 11.04 8.17 -7.42
C VAL A 20 11.30 9.67 -7.30
N TYR A 21 10.49 10.49 -8.00
CA TYR A 21 10.65 11.96 -8.00
C TYR A 21 9.69 12.66 -7.05
N SER A 22 8.46 12.14 -6.90
CA SER A 22 7.45 12.73 -6.03
C SER A 22 6.38 11.71 -5.62
N LEU A 23 5.88 11.86 -4.40
CA LEU A 23 4.75 11.11 -3.83
C LEU A 23 3.48 11.96 -3.69
N ALA A 24 3.51 13.22 -4.10
CA ALA A 24 2.46 14.19 -3.81
C ALA A 24 1.07 13.79 -4.36
N ASN A 25 1.06 13.01 -5.44
CA ASN A 25 -0.15 12.56 -6.13
C ASN A 25 -0.48 11.08 -5.87
N ASN A 26 0.32 10.41 -5.04
CA ASN A 26 0.05 9.06 -4.61
C ASN A 26 -1.09 9.05 -3.60
N PRO A 27 -1.88 7.97 -3.50
CA PRO A 27 -2.82 7.81 -2.41
C PRO A 27 -2.09 7.73 -1.07
N GLN A 28 -2.49 8.57 -0.13
CA GLN A 28 -1.94 8.63 1.21
C GLN A 28 -3.03 8.50 2.26
N TYR A 29 -2.69 7.84 3.35
CA TYR A 29 -3.61 7.57 4.45
C TYR A 29 -2.97 7.83 5.80
N LYS A 30 -3.68 8.52 6.69
CA LYS A 30 -3.33 8.65 8.10
C LYS A 30 -3.76 7.38 8.81
N LEU A 31 -2.80 6.69 9.40
CA LEU A 31 -3.04 5.57 10.31
C LEU A 31 -2.79 6.02 11.74
N GLU A 32 -3.83 6.02 12.57
CA GLU A 32 -3.73 6.27 14.00
C GLU A 32 -3.97 4.97 14.78
N VAL A 33 -3.08 4.67 15.72
CA VAL A 33 -3.10 3.44 16.51
C VAL A 33 -2.95 3.77 17.99
N GLN A 34 -3.93 3.36 18.79
CA GLN A 34 -3.84 3.47 20.26
C GLN A 34 -3.22 2.20 20.83
N CYS A 35 -2.01 2.32 21.36
CA CYS A 35 -1.23 1.19 21.86
C CYS A 35 -1.33 1.05 23.39
N PRO A 36 -1.63 -0.14 23.93
CA PRO A 36 -1.61 -0.38 25.37
C PRO A 36 -0.18 -0.44 25.93
N THR A 37 -0.08 -0.42 27.26
CA THR A 37 1.16 -0.68 27.99
C THR A 37 1.68 -2.07 27.66
N GLY A 38 2.92 -2.17 27.16
CA GLY A 38 3.53 -3.43 26.68
C GLY A 38 3.73 -3.51 25.16
N GLY A 39 3.26 -2.51 24.41
CA GLY A 39 3.48 -2.45 22.97
C GLY A 39 2.48 -3.27 22.15
N ALA A 40 2.63 -3.23 20.83
CA ALA A 40 1.74 -3.91 19.90
C ALA A 40 2.39 -4.19 18.54
N ALA A 41 1.73 -5.08 17.79
CA ALA A 41 2.03 -5.31 16.39
C ALA A 41 0.82 -4.93 15.53
N VAL A 42 1.07 -4.08 14.54
CA VAL A 42 0.06 -3.69 13.55
C VAL A 42 0.47 -4.27 12.21
N TRP A 43 -0.45 -4.99 11.58
CA TRP A 43 -0.25 -5.55 10.25
C TRP A 43 -1.02 -4.73 9.24
N VAL A 44 -0.34 -4.28 8.18
CA VAL A 44 -0.96 -3.54 7.08
C VAL A 44 -0.82 -4.35 5.80
N LEU A 45 -1.95 -4.74 5.24
CA LEU A 45 -2.06 -5.50 4.01
C LEU A 45 -2.58 -4.59 2.90
N LEU A 46 -1.74 -4.35 1.89
CA LEU A 46 -2.15 -3.80 0.60
C LEU A 46 -2.51 -4.96 -0.32
N THR A 47 -3.70 -4.92 -0.90
CA THR A 47 -4.20 -5.91 -1.87
C THR A 47 -4.61 -5.19 -3.13
N ARG A 48 -3.89 -5.37 -4.23
CA ARG A 48 -4.33 -4.97 -5.57
C ARG A 48 -5.39 -5.93 -6.08
N HIS A 49 -6.42 -5.39 -6.71
CA HIS A 49 -7.48 -6.14 -7.35
C HIS A 49 -7.13 -6.34 -8.82
N ILE A 50 -7.19 -7.58 -9.27
CA ILE A 50 -6.96 -7.91 -10.67
C ILE A 50 -8.33 -7.89 -11.35
N THR A 51 -8.67 -6.75 -11.97
CA THR A 51 -9.96 -6.53 -12.63
C THR A 51 -9.93 -6.90 -14.11
N ASP A 52 -8.76 -6.80 -14.76
CA ASP A 52 -8.57 -7.25 -16.14
C ASP A 52 -7.89 -8.61 -16.16
N LYS A 53 -8.64 -9.63 -16.60
CA LYS A 53 -8.08 -10.92 -17.01
C LYS A 53 -7.78 -11.00 -18.51
N VAL A 54 -8.03 -9.94 -19.28
CA VAL A 54 -8.02 -10.02 -20.75
C VAL A 54 -7.60 -8.67 -21.34
N SER A 55 -6.31 -8.49 -21.60
CA SER A 55 -5.76 -7.66 -22.69
C SER A 55 -4.24 -7.59 -22.62
N GLN A 56 -3.59 -8.75 -22.50
CA GLN A 56 -2.25 -8.87 -23.06
C GLN A 56 -2.20 -10.17 -23.86
N ASP A 57 -2.55 -9.99 -25.12
CA ASP A 57 -2.52 -10.93 -26.22
C ASP A 57 -3.55 -12.08 -26.22
N LEU A 58 -4.27 -12.16 -27.33
CA LEU A 58 -5.10 -13.29 -27.74
C LEU A 58 -4.24 -14.45 -28.27
N THR A 59 -2.95 -14.51 -27.96
CA THR A 59 -2.14 -15.71 -28.14
C THR A 59 -2.27 -16.59 -26.90
N LEU A 60 -3.42 -17.26 -26.81
CA LEU A 60 -3.50 -18.51 -26.06
C LEU A 60 -2.28 -19.36 -26.48
N ASP A 61 -1.44 -19.75 -25.52
CA ASP A 61 -0.66 -20.97 -25.71
C ASP A 61 -1.67 -22.06 -26.16
N PRO A 62 -1.50 -22.69 -27.33
CA PRO A 62 -2.43 -23.70 -27.82
C PRO A 62 -2.56 -24.92 -26.86
N ARG A 63 -1.73 -25.01 -25.82
CA ARG A 63 -1.83 -26.01 -24.74
C ARG A 63 -2.76 -25.62 -23.59
N GLY A 64 -3.20 -24.36 -23.49
CA GLY A 64 -4.13 -23.91 -22.45
C GLY A 64 -3.53 -23.74 -21.05
N ASP A 65 -2.21 -23.61 -20.94
CA ASP A 65 -1.54 -23.37 -19.66
C ASP A 65 -1.76 -21.92 -19.22
N LYS A 66 -2.56 -21.76 -18.15
CA LYS A 66 -2.88 -20.47 -17.51
C LYS A 66 -1.70 -19.97 -16.69
N ASP A 67 -0.70 -19.40 -17.35
CA ASP A 67 0.31 -18.58 -16.68
C ASP A 67 -0.19 -17.12 -16.52
N ASP A 68 -1.37 -16.99 -15.90
CA ASP A 68 -2.17 -15.75 -15.79
C ASP A 68 -1.47 -14.59 -15.03
N PHE A 69 -0.28 -14.83 -14.45
CA PHE A 69 0.48 -13.85 -13.66
C PHE A 69 1.86 -13.52 -14.24
N ALA A 70 2.34 -14.28 -15.23
CA ALA A 70 3.73 -14.20 -15.69
C ALA A 70 4.09 -12.88 -16.40
N GLN A 71 3.08 -12.17 -16.94
CA GLN A 71 3.30 -10.89 -17.65
C GLN A 71 2.92 -9.65 -16.83
N ASN A 72 2.64 -9.77 -15.54
CA ASN A 72 2.24 -8.62 -14.73
C ASN A 72 3.43 -7.69 -14.43
N ARG A 73 3.46 -6.52 -15.09
CA ARG A 73 4.48 -5.47 -14.92
C ARG A 73 4.11 -4.42 -13.86
N GLU A 74 3.00 -4.59 -13.14
CA GLU A 74 2.56 -3.67 -12.09
C GLU A 74 3.18 -4.07 -10.75
N PHE A 75 4.21 -3.36 -10.35
CA PHE A 75 4.84 -3.55 -9.04
C PHE A 75 4.27 -2.55 -8.04
N ILE A 76 3.61 -3.05 -6.99
CA ILE A 76 3.03 -2.24 -5.92
C ILE A 76 3.87 -2.35 -4.64
N THR A 77 3.74 -1.35 -3.77
CA THR A 77 4.30 -1.36 -2.42
C THR A 77 3.51 -0.44 -1.49
N LEU A 78 3.81 -0.53 -0.20
CA LEU A 78 3.41 0.43 0.80
C LEU A 78 4.65 1.02 1.47
N VAL A 79 4.74 2.34 1.47
CA VAL A 79 5.77 3.09 2.21
C VAL A 79 5.13 3.71 3.44
N VAL A 80 5.80 3.61 4.59
CA VAL A 80 5.30 4.11 5.88
C VAL A 80 6.20 5.23 6.36
N TYR A 81 5.60 6.37 6.72
CA TYR A 81 6.29 7.53 7.27
C TYR A 81 5.79 7.88 8.67
N LYS A 82 6.66 8.47 9.48
CA LYS A 82 6.32 9.07 10.79
C LYS A 82 6.15 10.58 10.64
N THR A 83 5.12 11.00 9.92
CA THR A 83 4.79 12.41 9.68
C THR A 83 3.51 12.86 10.35
N ASP A 84 3.06 12.11 11.37
CA ASP A 84 1.83 12.40 12.13
C ASP A 84 0.57 12.53 11.25
N GLY A 85 0.50 11.76 10.16
CA GLY A 85 -0.60 11.82 9.22
C GLY A 85 -0.52 12.99 8.24
N LYS A 86 0.59 13.73 8.19
CA LYS A 86 0.81 14.78 7.20
C LYS A 86 1.23 14.18 5.86
N LYS A 87 0.82 14.86 4.79
CA LYS A 87 1.13 14.53 3.41
C LYS A 87 2.65 14.53 3.15
N VAL A 88 3.13 13.51 2.47
CA VAL A 88 4.53 13.33 2.07
C VAL A 88 4.67 13.70 0.60
N TYR A 89 5.63 14.57 0.29
CA TYR A 89 5.83 15.07 -1.08
C TYR A 89 7.00 14.40 -1.78
N TYR A 90 8.06 14.08 -1.03
CA TYR A 90 9.31 13.57 -1.55
C TYR A 90 9.65 12.23 -0.91
N PRO A 91 10.09 11.20 -1.67
CA PRO A 91 10.38 9.89 -1.12
C PRO A 91 11.45 9.87 -0.02
N ALA A 92 12.44 10.77 -0.13
CA ALA A 92 13.60 10.83 0.75
C ALA A 92 13.49 11.87 1.87
N ASP A 93 12.46 12.71 1.87
CA ASP A 93 12.29 13.77 2.87
C ASP A 93 10.84 13.85 3.40
N PRO A 94 10.58 13.38 4.64
CA PRO A 94 11.55 12.72 5.52
C PRO A 94 11.89 11.30 5.04
N PRO A 95 12.95 10.64 5.57
CA PRO A 95 13.23 9.25 5.26
C PRO A 95 12.06 8.32 5.65
N PRO A 96 11.77 7.27 4.87
CA PRO A 96 10.71 6.33 5.19
C PRO A 96 11.05 5.55 6.46
N TYR A 97 10.03 5.33 7.29
CA TYR A 97 10.13 4.43 8.45
C TYR A 97 10.12 2.97 8.01
N ILE A 98 9.32 2.64 6.99
CA ILE A 98 9.36 1.36 6.29
C ILE A 98 9.29 1.67 4.79
N ASP A 99 10.35 1.33 4.06
CA ASP A 99 10.34 1.35 2.60
C ASP A 99 10.05 -0.06 2.09
N GLY A 100 8.82 -0.26 1.61
CA GLY A 100 8.39 -1.57 1.16
C GLY A 100 9.02 -1.96 -0.17
N ILE A 101 9.41 -3.23 -0.28
CA ILE A 101 9.87 -3.79 -1.56
C ILE A 101 8.71 -3.79 -2.55
N ARG A 102 8.97 -3.25 -3.74
CA ARG A 102 8.03 -3.24 -4.86
C ARG A 102 7.91 -4.65 -5.42
N ILE A 103 6.70 -5.21 -5.39
CA ILE A 103 6.42 -6.59 -5.79
C ILE A 103 5.26 -6.62 -6.79
N ASN A 104 5.30 -7.58 -7.71
CA ASN A 104 4.23 -7.79 -8.72
C ASN A 104 3.12 -8.74 -8.23
N SER A 105 3.27 -9.30 -7.02
CA SER A 105 2.21 -10.03 -6.34
C SER A 105 1.02 -9.11 -6.03
N PRO A 106 -0.23 -9.60 -6.08
CA PRO A 106 -1.39 -8.81 -5.69
C PRO A 106 -1.38 -8.40 -4.20
N HIS A 107 -0.56 -9.03 -3.35
CA HIS A 107 -0.56 -8.79 -1.92
C HIS A 107 0.81 -8.36 -1.40
N TYR A 108 0.85 -7.19 -0.75
CA TYR A 108 1.98 -6.71 0.03
C TYR A 108 1.59 -6.60 1.51
N LEU A 109 2.34 -7.26 2.40
CA LEU A 109 2.09 -7.25 3.85
C LEU A 109 3.30 -6.66 4.57
N THR A 110 3.05 -5.68 5.45
CA THR A 110 4.08 -5.16 6.36
C THR A 110 3.63 -5.19 7.82
N LYS A 111 4.60 -5.26 8.73
CA LYS A 111 4.40 -5.27 10.18
C LYS A 111 5.05 -4.03 10.80
N ILE A 112 4.24 -3.22 11.47
CA ILE A 112 4.70 -2.10 12.30
C ILE A 112 4.78 -2.61 13.74
N ARG A 113 5.97 -2.54 14.34
CA ARG A 113 6.18 -2.84 15.76
C ARG A 113 6.10 -1.55 16.57
N LEU A 114 5.23 -1.52 17.58
CA LEU A 114 5.06 -0.42 18.53
C LEU A 114 5.57 -0.88 19.88
N THR A 115 6.52 -0.17 20.46
CA THR A 115 7.14 -0.54 21.75
C THR A 115 6.66 0.34 22.91
N GLY A 116 6.13 1.53 22.62
CA GLY A 116 5.61 2.46 23.62
C GLY A 116 4.08 2.45 23.69
N ALA A 117 3.53 2.69 24.88
CA ALA A 117 2.10 2.96 25.04
C ALA A 117 1.71 4.32 24.43
N GLY A 118 0.41 4.51 24.19
CA GLY A 118 -0.16 5.77 23.72
C GLY A 118 -0.48 5.78 22.22
N THR A 119 -0.77 6.97 21.70
CA THR A 119 -1.14 7.20 20.29
C THR A 119 0.10 7.17 19.40
N HIS A 120 0.08 6.33 18.38
CA HIS A 120 1.07 6.33 17.30
C HIS A 120 0.39 6.70 15.99
N THR A 121 0.94 7.68 15.28
CA THR A 121 0.39 8.17 14.03
C THR A 121 1.39 8.01 12.89
N PHE A 122 0.94 7.44 11.79
CA PHE A 122 1.73 7.20 10.59
C PHE A 122 1.03 7.77 9.35
N THR A 123 1.81 8.03 8.32
CA THR A 123 1.30 8.22 6.96
C THR A 123 1.69 7.01 6.11
N LEU A 124 0.67 6.35 5.56
CA LEU A 124 0.81 5.23 4.64
C LEU A 124 0.71 5.76 3.22
N VAL A 125 1.70 5.51 2.39
CA VAL A 125 1.71 5.89 0.98
C VAL A 125 1.64 4.63 0.14
N VAL A 126 0.58 4.51 -0.67
CA VAL A 126 0.51 3.48 -1.71
C VAL A 126 1.41 3.92 -2.86
N SER A 127 2.35 3.10 -3.26
CA SER A 127 3.34 3.43 -4.30
C SER A 127 3.50 2.29 -5.28
N GLN A 128 4.04 2.62 -6.46
CA GLN A 128 4.38 1.66 -7.50
C GLN A 128 5.78 1.95 -8.08
N TYR A 129 6.26 1.06 -8.95
CA TYR A 129 7.51 1.27 -9.69
C TYR A 129 7.30 2.16 -10.93
N GLU A 130 6.38 1.77 -11.81
CA GLU A 130 5.99 2.53 -13.01
C GLU A 130 4.46 2.56 -13.10
N LYS A 131 3.89 3.76 -13.18
CA LYS A 131 2.45 3.94 -13.36
C LYS A 131 2.08 3.80 -14.83
N GLN A 132 1.37 2.73 -15.17
CA GLN A 132 0.87 2.51 -16.52
C GLN A 132 -0.67 2.44 -16.57
N ASN A 133 -1.30 1.93 -15.50
CA ASN A 133 -2.75 1.69 -15.46
C ASN A 133 -3.42 2.24 -14.20
N THR A 134 -4.74 2.21 -14.20
CA THR A 134 -5.56 2.40 -13.01
C THR A 134 -5.42 1.20 -12.10
N ILE A 135 -5.14 1.43 -10.81
CA ILE A 135 -5.00 0.36 -9.82
C ILE A 135 -6.19 0.40 -8.87
N ASN A 136 -6.95 -0.69 -8.82
CA ASN A 136 -7.95 -0.92 -7.79
C ASN A 136 -7.31 -1.68 -6.63
N TYR A 137 -7.55 -1.26 -5.39
CA TYR A 137 -6.92 -1.90 -4.24
C TYR A 137 -7.73 -1.80 -2.94
N THR A 138 -7.32 -2.63 -1.98
CA THR A 138 -7.76 -2.58 -0.59
C THR A 138 -6.55 -2.40 0.32
N LEU A 139 -6.66 -1.45 1.24
CA LEU A 139 -5.74 -1.30 2.36
C LEU A 139 -6.43 -1.80 3.63
N ARG A 140 -5.92 -2.89 4.21
CA ARG A 140 -6.49 -3.49 5.42
C ARG A 140 -5.48 -3.45 6.55
N VAL A 141 -5.92 -2.94 7.70
CA VAL A 141 -5.12 -2.88 8.92
C VAL A 141 -5.70 -3.87 9.94
N ARG A 142 -4.83 -4.67 10.57
CA ARG A 142 -5.20 -5.62 11.62
C ARG A 142 -4.27 -5.52 12.82
N THR A 143 -4.85 -5.62 14.01
CA THR A 143 -4.15 -5.67 15.29
C THR A 143 -5.01 -6.44 16.31
N ASP A 144 -4.35 -7.11 17.24
CA ASP A 144 -5.02 -7.88 18.30
C ASP A 144 -5.28 -7.06 19.56
N VAL A 145 -4.61 -5.91 19.73
CA VAL A 145 -4.54 -5.20 21.02
C VAL A 145 -4.73 -3.68 20.95
N CYS A 146 -4.84 -3.09 19.75
CA CYS A 146 -4.99 -1.64 19.58
C CYS A 146 -6.32 -1.27 18.90
N SER A 147 -6.83 -0.06 19.15
CA SER A 147 -7.82 0.54 18.26
C SER A 147 -7.11 1.19 17.06
N VAL A 148 -7.80 1.23 15.92
CA VAL A 148 -7.23 1.68 14.64
C VAL A 148 -8.21 2.60 13.90
N GLN A 149 -7.70 3.73 13.44
CA GLN A 149 -8.41 4.63 12.52
C GLN A 149 -7.56 4.87 11.27
N ASN A 150 -8.20 4.86 10.10
CA ASN A 150 -7.55 5.03 8.82
C ASN A 150 -8.35 5.99 7.95
N HIS A 151 -7.74 7.09 7.50
CA HIS A 151 -8.40 8.15 6.74
C HIS A 151 -7.49 8.62 5.61
N SER A 152 -8.06 8.99 4.45
CA SER A 152 -7.29 9.61 3.37
C SER A 152 -6.77 10.99 3.79
N VAL A 153 -5.60 11.39 3.29
CA VAL A 153 -4.92 12.66 3.59
C VAL A 153 -4.73 13.50 2.33
#